data_AF-A0A4P9W4Q9-F1
#
_entry.id   AF-A0A4P9W4Q9-F1
#
_cell.length_a   1.000
_cell.length_b   1.000
_cell.length_c   1.000
_cell.angle_alpha   90.00
_cell.angle_beta   90.00
_cell.angle_gamma   90.00
#
_symmetry.space_group_name_H-M   'P 1'
#
loop_
_entity.id
_entity.type
_entity.pdbx_description
1 polymer ?
#
loop_
_entity_poly.entity_id
_entity_poly.type
_entity_poly.pdbx_seq_one_letter_code
_entity_poly.pdbx_strand_id
1 'polypeptide(L)'
;MHLTDLFLSTAVLAAAAVAGPTAPSKPQLHLVVYGDSFSDTGNTFKLSNGTWPVSAYFHGHFSNGRLWQEVAAQELHAVRTNEAFAGATTDNKLVQGFSGPTSNIPVPGVEQQTAIFASSVRGETTARPHEIDAIWAGANDWFFNSNLTGDEVAKN
;
A
#
# COMPACT_ATOMS: atom_id res chain seq x y z
N MET A 1 -45.25 48.48 44.68
CA MET A 1 -44.84 49.05 43.39
C MET A 1 -44.02 47.98 42.68
N HIS A 2 -44.70 46.94 42.15
CA HIS A 2 -45.15 46.78 40.76
C HIS A 2 -44.02 46.43 39.78
N LEU A 3 -44.25 45.32 39.04
CA LEU A 3 -43.82 44.92 37.67
C LEU A 3 -43.11 43.55 37.69
N THR A 4 -43.82 42.43 37.47
CA THR A 4 -44.28 41.77 36.21
C THR A 4 -43.16 41.07 35.40
N ASP A 5 -43.29 39.74 35.34
CA ASP A 5 -43.13 38.79 34.23
C ASP A 5 -41.85 38.75 33.38
N LEU A 6 -41.30 37.54 33.20
CA LEU A 6 -41.46 36.76 31.95
C LEU A 6 -40.65 35.44 32.01
N PHE A 7 -41.32 34.30 32.16
CA PHE A 7 -40.71 32.98 31.91
C PHE A 7 -40.72 32.71 30.40
N LEU A 8 -39.56 32.68 29.76
CA LEU A 8 -39.43 32.26 28.37
C LEU A 8 -39.25 30.73 28.33
N SER A 9 -40.33 30.01 28.02
CA SER A 9 -40.25 28.57 27.74
C SER A 9 -39.84 28.37 26.28
N THR A 10 -38.61 27.92 26.04
CA THR A 10 -38.18 27.46 24.72
C THR A 10 -38.49 25.98 24.58
N ALA A 11 -39.51 25.65 23.79
CA ALA A 11 -39.71 24.29 23.31
C ALA A 11 -38.68 23.98 22.22
N VAL A 12 -37.74 23.07 22.50
CA VAL A 12 -36.82 22.53 21.49
C VAL A 12 -37.55 21.40 20.76
N LEU A 13 -37.90 21.63 19.48
CA LEU A 13 -38.37 20.56 18.60
C LEU A 13 -37.16 19.72 18.15
N ALA A 14 -36.99 18.55 18.74
CA ALA A 14 -36.05 17.55 18.22
C ALA A 14 -36.68 16.89 16.98
N ALA A 15 -36.24 17.29 15.78
CA ALA A 15 -36.56 16.56 14.57
C ALA A 15 -35.75 15.25 14.57
N ALA A 16 -36.38 14.14 14.94
CA ALA A 16 -35.80 12.82 14.75
C ALA A 16 -35.75 12.53 13.25
N ALA A 17 -34.55 12.59 12.66
CA ALA A 17 -34.34 12.10 11.30
C ALA A 17 -34.61 10.59 11.29
N VAL A 18 -35.71 10.19 10.64
CA VAL A 18 -35.98 8.78 10.37
C VAL A 18 -34.96 8.32 9.35
N ALA A 19 -33.95 7.58 9.78
CA ALA A 19 -33.01 6.94 8.89
C ALA A 19 -33.78 5.94 8.01
N GLY A 20 -33.89 6.24 6.72
CA GLY A 20 -34.42 5.30 5.73
C GLY A 20 -33.51 4.07 5.60
N PRO A 21 -34.01 2.98 4.98
CA PRO A 21 -33.19 1.78 4.76
C PRO A 21 -31.94 2.16 3.96
N THR A 22 -30.77 2.00 4.59
CA THR A 22 -29.48 2.12 3.90
C THR A 22 -29.35 0.96 2.91
N ALA A 23 -29.20 1.27 1.63
CA ALA A 23 -28.80 0.27 0.65
C ALA A 23 -27.52 -0.43 1.12
N PRO A 24 -27.34 -1.75 0.88
CA PRO A 24 -26.11 -2.42 1.25
C PRO A 24 -24.93 -1.74 0.55
N SER A 25 -23.94 -1.29 1.33
CA SER A 25 -22.70 -0.73 0.78
C SER A 25 -22.01 -1.81 -0.05
N LYS A 26 -21.49 -1.43 -1.23
CA LYS A 26 -20.60 -2.33 -1.98
C LYS A 26 -19.45 -2.75 -1.06
N PRO A 27 -19.02 -4.04 -1.07
CA PRO A 27 -17.88 -4.46 -0.28
C PRO A 27 -16.65 -3.64 -0.61
N GLN A 28 -15.88 -3.25 0.41
CA GLN A 28 -14.62 -2.54 0.21
C GLN A 28 -13.61 -3.48 -0.43
N LEU A 29 -13.08 -3.11 -1.59
CA LEU A 29 -11.98 -3.83 -2.23
C LEU A 29 -10.66 -3.43 -1.58
N HIS A 30 -9.79 -4.40 -1.30
CA HIS A 30 -8.44 -4.19 -0.81
C HIS A 30 -7.44 -4.59 -1.89
N LEU A 31 -6.53 -3.69 -2.27
CA LEU A 31 -5.41 -3.99 -3.18
C LEU A 31 -4.12 -4.00 -2.38
N VAL A 32 -3.50 -5.18 -2.23
CA VAL A 32 -2.19 -5.32 -1.59
C VAL A 32 -1.15 -5.52 -2.67
N VAL A 33 -0.12 -4.67 -2.68
CA VAL A 33 0.89 -4.67 -3.73
C VAL A 33 2.24 -5.06 -3.15
N TYR A 34 2.85 -6.06 -3.75
CA TYR A 34 4.22 -6.50 -3.51
C TYR A 34 5.02 -6.32 -4.80
N GLY A 35 6.32 -6.06 -4.66
CA GLY A 35 7.18 -5.93 -5.83
C GLY A 35 8.36 -5.01 -5.64
N ASP A 36 8.80 -4.45 -6.76
CA ASP A 36 10.00 -3.64 -6.87
C ASP A 36 9.71 -2.15 -7.18
N SER A 37 10.64 -1.49 -7.88
CA SER A 37 10.57 -0.09 -8.28
C SER A 37 9.36 0.24 -9.14
N PHE A 38 8.80 -0.73 -9.88
CA PHE A 38 7.59 -0.51 -10.68
C PHE A 38 6.34 -0.32 -9.82
N SER A 39 6.41 -0.63 -8.53
CA SER A 39 5.30 -0.56 -7.58
C SER A 39 5.59 0.30 -6.35
N ASP A 40 6.86 0.55 -5.99
CA ASP A 40 7.27 1.31 -4.81
C ASP A 40 6.86 2.80 -4.88
N THR A 41 6.02 3.22 -3.92
CA THR A 41 5.52 4.60 -3.77
C THR A 41 6.23 5.40 -2.67
N GLY A 42 7.41 4.97 -2.23
CA GLY A 42 8.24 5.68 -1.26
C GLY A 42 8.71 4.86 -0.05
N ASN A 43 8.53 3.54 -0.04
CA ASN A 43 9.09 2.65 0.98
C ASN A 43 10.63 2.72 0.96
N THR A 44 11.25 2.64 -0.22
CA THR A 44 12.69 2.85 -0.38
C THR A 44 13.12 4.27 -0.05
N PHE A 45 12.29 5.26 -0.40
CA PHE A 45 12.53 6.66 -0.04
C PHE A 45 12.60 6.85 1.47
N LYS A 46 11.67 6.26 2.21
CA LYS A 46 11.71 6.24 3.67
C LYS A 46 12.92 5.48 4.20
N LEU A 47 13.22 4.31 3.67
CA LEU A 47 14.37 3.48 4.09
C LEU A 47 15.71 4.20 3.92
N SER A 48 15.84 4.99 2.87
CA SER A 48 17.04 5.78 2.57
C SER A 48 17.08 7.15 3.27
N ASN A 49 16.20 7.40 4.25
CA ASN A 49 16.05 8.71 4.91
C ASN A 49 15.81 9.87 3.93
N GLY A 50 15.05 9.61 2.86
CA GLY A 50 14.65 10.60 1.86
C GLY A 50 15.73 10.92 0.83
N THR A 51 16.72 10.04 0.63
CA THR A 51 17.84 10.29 -0.28
C THR A 51 17.77 9.51 -1.60
N TRP A 52 16.94 8.47 -1.68
CA TRP A 52 16.80 7.61 -2.85
C TRP A 52 15.35 7.16 -3.06
N PRO A 53 14.72 7.38 -4.24
CA PRO A 53 15.32 7.97 -5.44
C PRO A 53 15.57 9.48 -5.28
N VAL A 54 16.41 10.04 -6.16
CA VAL A 54 16.75 11.48 -6.13
C VAL A 54 15.53 12.36 -6.44
N SER A 55 15.60 13.64 -6.12
CA SER A 55 14.47 14.59 -6.23
C SER A 55 13.92 14.81 -7.64
N ALA A 56 14.60 14.32 -8.69
CA ALA A 56 14.08 14.35 -10.06
C ALA A 56 12.87 13.41 -10.27
N TYR A 57 12.69 12.48 -9.34
CA TYR A 57 11.59 11.52 -9.34
C TYR A 57 10.36 12.06 -8.60
N PHE A 58 9.18 11.56 -8.97
CA PHE A 58 7.91 12.00 -8.42
C PHE A 58 7.74 11.51 -6.97
N HIS A 59 7.92 12.38 -5.97
CA HIS A 59 7.60 12.10 -4.55
C HIS A 59 8.08 10.71 -4.03
N GLY A 60 9.29 10.28 -4.40
CA GLY A 60 9.85 8.99 -3.96
C GLY A 60 9.46 7.77 -4.79
N HIS A 61 8.67 7.93 -5.85
CA HIS A 61 8.39 6.89 -6.85
C HIS A 61 9.58 6.72 -7.79
N PHE A 62 9.77 5.55 -8.39
CA PHE A 62 10.76 5.38 -9.46
C PHE A 62 10.16 5.71 -10.84
N SER A 63 9.38 6.79 -10.89
CA SER A 63 8.69 7.32 -12.07
C SER A 63 8.61 8.86 -12.00
N ASN A 64 8.18 9.49 -13.10
CA ASN A 64 7.85 10.91 -13.18
C ASN A 64 6.38 11.21 -12.84
N GLY A 65 5.64 10.22 -12.37
CA GLY A 65 4.25 10.36 -11.97
C GLY A 65 3.76 9.12 -11.22
N ARG A 66 2.44 8.96 -11.20
CA ARG A 66 1.77 7.83 -10.54
C ARG A 66 2.16 6.50 -11.18
N LEU A 67 2.26 5.46 -10.36
CA LEU A 67 2.48 4.07 -10.78
C LEU A 67 1.16 3.37 -11.09
N TRP A 68 1.26 2.23 -11.77
CA TRP A 68 0.11 1.46 -12.26
C TRP A 68 -0.92 1.15 -11.16
N GLN A 69 -0.45 0.75 -9.97
CA GLN A 69 -1.33 0.38 -8.87
C GLN A 69 -2.07 1.57 -8.26
N GLU A 70 -1.54 2.79 -8.39
CA GLU A 70 -2.23 3.99 -7.91
C GLU A 70 -3.43 4.27 -8.80
N VAL A 71 -3.25 4.08 -10.11
CA VAL A 71 -4.32 4.19 -11.09
C VAL A 71 -5.32 3.06 -10.87
N ALA A 72 -4.86 1.81 -10.73
CA ALA A 72 -5.73 0.66 -10.50
C ALA A 72 -6.58 0.81 -9.22
N ALA A 73 -5.98 1.23 -8.11
CA ALA A 73 -6.71 1.45 -6.85
C ALA A 73 -7.79 2.54 -7.00
N GLN A 74 -7.51 3.61 -7.76
CA GLN A 74 -8.48 4.65 -8.01
C GLN A 74 -9.66 4.14 -8.85
N GLU A 75 -9.38 3.46 -9.96
CA GLU A 75 -10.42 2.93 -10.87
C GLU A 75 -11.30 1.87 -10.19
N LEU A 76 -10.70 1.07 -9.31
CA LEU A 76 -11.40 0.02 -8.57
C LEU A 76 -12.06 0.51 -7.28
N HIS A 77 -11.87 1.79 -6.91
CA HIS A 77 -12.24 2.33 -5.60
C HIS A 77 -11.70 1.47 -4.43
N ALA A 78 -10.48 0.96 -4.58
CA ALA A 78 -9.85 0.07 -3.62
C ALA A 78 -9.07 0.84 -2.53
N VAL A 79 -9.09 0.32 -1.31
CA VAL A 79 -8.10 0.70 -0.29
C VAL A 79 -6.82 -0.04 -0.61
N ARG A 80 -5.71 0.69 -0.75
CA ARG A 80 -4.43 0.13 -1.15
C ARG A 80 -3.44 0.03 0.00
N THR A 81 -2.83 -1.14 0.15
CA THR A 81 -1.59 -1.36 0.92
C THR A 81 -0.44 -1.61 -0.06
N ASN A 82 0.73 -1.01 0.18
CA ASN A 82 1.90 -1.17 -0.69
C ASN A 82 3.13 -1.58 0.12
N GLU A 83 3.60 -2.79 -0.11
CA GLU A 83 4.77 -3.40 0.52
C GLU A 83 5.98 -3.42 -0.40
N ALA A 84 5.87 -2.90 -1.63
CA ALA A 84 6.95 -2.92 -2.60
C ALA A 84 8.14 -2.06 -2.17
N PHE A 85 9.36 -2.54 -2.46
CA PHE A 85 10.61 -1.80 -2.28
C PHE A 85 11.41 -1.85 -3.57
N ALA A 86 11.84 -0.71 -4.09
CA ALA A 86 12.72 -0.65 -5.24
C ALA A 86 14.00 -1.46 -5.03
N GLY A 87 14.33 -2.29 -6.03
CA GLY A 87 15.43 -3.24 -5.97
C GLY A 87 15.09 -4.58 -5.31
N ALA A 88 13.82 -4.80 -4.92
CA ALA A 88 13.37 -6.09 -4.42
C ALA A 88 13.50 -7.19 -5.50
N THR A 89 14.01 -8.34 -5.09
CA THR A 89 14.02 -9.59 -5.85
C THR A 89 12.79 -10.43 -5.50
N THR A 90 12.58 -11.57 -6.15
CA THR A 90 11.48 -12.48 -5.79
C THR A 90 11.64 -13.05 -4.38
N ASP A 91 12.85 -13.51 -4.03
CA ASP A 91 13.20 -13.96 -2.68
C ASP A 91 14.68 -13.64 -2.39
N ASN A 92 14.95 -12.97 -1.27
CA ASN A 92 16.31 -12.70 -0.81
C ASN A 92 17.12 -13.97 -0.51
N LYS A 93 16.48 -15.14 -0.34
CA LYS A 93 17.18 -16.42 -0.21
C LYS A 93 17.83 -16.87 -1.53
N LEU A 94 17.22 -16.57 -2.68
CA LEU A 94 17.82 -16.86 -3.97
C LEU A 94 18.90 -15.82 -4.31
N VAL A 95 18.54 -14.54 -4.20
CA VAL A 95 19.45 -13.42 -4.41
C VAL A 95 18.96 -12.21 -3.64
N GLN A 96 19.84 -11.61 -2.83
CA GLN A 96 19.52 -10.44 -2.01
C GLN A 96 19.21 -9.23 -2.89
N GLY A 97 18.03 -8.63 -2.72
CA GLY A 97 17.67 -7.36 -3.34
C GLY A 97 18.40 -6.17 -2.71
N PHE A 98 18.85 -5.22 -3.52
CA PHE A 98 19.50 -3.99 -3.05
C PHE A 98 18.93 -2.75 -3.73
N SER A 99 18.99 -1.64 -3.01
CA SER A 99 18.63 -0.31 -3.48
C SER A 99 19.68 0.73 -3.10
N GLY A 100 19.35 2.00 -3.31
CA GLY A 100 20.26 3.12 -3.09
C GLY A 100 21.08 3.48 -4.32
N PRO A 101 21.75 4.65 -4.29
CA PRO A 101 22.49 5.17 -5.45
C PRO A 101 23.65 4.28 -5.90
N THR A 102 24.14 3.40 -5.02
CA THR A 102 25.22 2.44 -5.30
C THR A 102 24.80 0.99 -5.02
N SER A 103 23.50 0.70 -5.01
CA SER A 103 22.95 -0.65 -4.78
C SER A 103 23.52 -1.36 -3.54
N ASN A 104 23.53 -0.67 -2.40
CA ASN A 104 24.11 -1.16 -1.14
C ASN A 104 23.14 -1.14 0.05
N ILE A 105 21.91 -0.69 -0.14
CA ILE A 105 20.86 -0.70 0.89
C ILE A 105 20.06 -1.99 0.71
N PRO A 106 20.15 -2.98 1.62
CA PRO A 106 19.37 -4.21 1.48
C PRO A 106 17.88 -3.90 1.62
N VAL A 107 17.07 -4.49 0.75
CA VAL A 107 15.60 -4.37 0.75
C VAL A 107 14.95 -5.74 0.85
N PRO A 108 13.72 -5.85 1.39
CA PRO A 108 13.00 -7.12 1.41
C PRO A 108 12.59 -7.54 -0.01
N GLY A 109 12.88 -8.79 -0.38
CA GLY A 109 12.32 -9.44 -1.56
C GLY A 109 10.82 -9.70 -1.38
N VAL A 110 10.13 -10.08 -2.45
CA VAL A 110 8.66 -10.29 -2.44
C VAL A 110 8.25 -11.27 -1.34
N GLU A 111 8.98 -12.38 -1.16
CA GLU A 111 8.71 -13.35 -0.10
C GLU A 111 8.85 -12.77 1.33
N GLN A 112 9.70 -11.75 1.52
CA GLN A 112 9.79 -11.05 2.80
C GLN A 112 8.69 -9.99 2.94
N GLN A 113 8.28 -9.35 1.85
CA GLN A 113 7.18 -8.39 1.84
C GLN A 113 5.83 -9.05 2.19
N THR A 114 5.58 -10.26 1.70
CA THR A 114 4.38 -11.06 2.07
C THR A 114 4.39 -11.39 3.57
N ALA A 115 5.54 -11.76 4.13
CA ALA A 115 5.69 -12.02 5.57
C ALA A 115 5.48 -10.75 6.42
N ILE A 116 5.99 -9.60 5.97
CA ILE A 116 5.77 -8.30 6.62
C ILE A 116 4.28 -7.99 6.64
N PHE A 117 3.59 -8.10 5.51
CA PHE A 117 2.15 -7.86 5.42
C PHE A 117 1.36 -8.79 6.33
N ALA A 118 1.62 -10.11 6.26
CA ALA A 118 0.97 -11.10 7.11
C ALA A 118 1.14 -10.81 8.61
N SER A 119 2.31 -10.30 9.01
CA SER A 119 2.58 -9.90 10.40
C SER A 119 1.83 -8.62 10.81
N SER A 120 1.47 -7.76 9.86
CA SER A 120 0.76 -6.49 10.10
C SER A 120 -0.74 -6.69 10.33
N VAL A 121 -1.33 -7.75 9.77
CA VAL A 121 -2.78 -8.06 9.85
C VAL A 121 -3.14 -9.03 10.99
N ARG A 122 -2.28 -9.12 12.02
CA ARG A 122 -2.35 -10.01 13.21
C ARG A 122 -3.75 -10.58 13.53
N GLY A 123 -3.99 -11.82 13.12
CA GLY A 123 -5.13 -12.64 13.57
C GLY A 123 -6.20 -12.92 12.52
N GLU A 124 -6.16 -12.28 11.35
CA GLU A 124 -6.98 -12.69 10.21
C GLU A 124 -6.31 -13.90 9.55
N THR A 125 -6.74 -15.11 9.94
CA THR A 125 -6.22 -16.39 9.41
C THR A 125 -6.69 -16.69 7.98
N THR A 126 -7.36 -15.74 7.34
CA THR A 126 -7.90 -15.82 5.98
C THR A 126 -7.68 -14.47 5.31
N ALA A 127 -7.21 -14.48 4.06
CA ALA A 127 -7.19 -13.29 3.21
C ALA A 127 -8.49 -12.51 3.36
N ARG A 128 -8.41 -11.18 3.41
CA ARG A 128 -9.60 -10.35 3.62
C ARG A 128 -10.63 -10.68 2.53
N PRO A 129 -11.92 -10.80 2.85
CA PRO A 129 -12.93 -10.91 1.81
C PRO A 129 -12.79 -9.70 0.88
N HIS A 130 -12.73 -9.94 -0.43
CA HIS A 130 -12.50 -8.91 -1.45
C HIS A 130 -11.09 -8.28 -1.41
N GLU A 131 -10.07 -9.12 -1.28
CA GLU A 131 -8.66 -8.74 -1.45
C GLU A 131 -8.11 -9.16 -2.81
N ILE A 132 -7.27 -8.30 -3.39
CA ILE A 132 -6.44 -8.58 -4.56
C ILE A 132 -4.99 -8.42 -4.11
N ASP A 133 -4.25 -9.52 -4.09
CA ASP A 133 -2.80 -9.53 -3.97
C ASP A 133 -2.18 -9.39 -5.36
N ALA A 134 -1.45 -8.30 -5.57
CA ALA A 134 -0.74 -8.04 -6.81
C ALA A 134 0.77 -8.12 -6.60
N ILE A 135 1.43 -8.90 -7.46
CA ILE A 135 2.87 -9.11 -7.42
C ILE A 135 3.47 -8.68 -8.76
N TRP A 136 4.48 -7.81 -8.71
CA TRP A 136 5.31 -7.50 -9.88
C TRP A 136 6.79 -7.41 -9.47
N ALA A 137 7.55 -8.45 -9.81
CA ALA A 137 8.98 -8.58 -9.53
C ALA A 137 9.67 -9.52 -10.54
N GLY A 138 10.97 -9.77 -10.36
CA GLY A 138 11.77 -10.74 -11.14
C GLY A 138 12.90 -10.11 -11.94
N ALA A 139 12.79 -8.83 -12.32
CA ALA A 139 13.85 -8.15 -13.07
C ALA A 139 15.14 -8.02 -12.24
N ASN A 140 15.00 -7.71 -10.95
CA ASN A 140 16.14 -7.53 -10.04
C ASN A 140 16.88 -8.84 -9.76
N ASP A 141 16.21 -9.99 -9.80
CA ASP A 141 16.85 -11.29 -9.63
C ASP A 141 17.94 -11.49 -10.69
N TRP A 142 17.61 -11.19 -11.94
CA TRP A 142 18.56 -11.23 -13.05
C TRP A 142 19.62 -10.11 -12.95
N PHE A 143 19.24 -8.89 -12.58
CA PHE A 143 20.19 -7.78 -12.44
C PHE A 143 21.25 -8.04 -11.36
N PHE A 144 20.87 -8.69 -10.25
CA PHE A 144 21.80 -9.01 -9.16
C PHE A 144 22.50 -10.35 -9.35
N ASN A 145 21.93 -11.28 -10.13
CA ASN A 145 22.58 -12.52 -10.51
C ASN A 145 22.17 -12.95 -11.93
N SER A 146 22.98 -12.56 -12.92
CA SER A 146 22.71 -12.85 -14.33
C SER A 146 22.90 -14.32 -14.74
N ASN A 147 23.34 -15.18 -13.81
CA ASN A 147 23.43 -16.62 -14.04
C ASN A 147 22.10 -17.34 -13.76
N LEU A 148 21.13 -16.66 -13.12
CA LEU A 148 19.82 -17.23 -12.87
C LEU A 148 19.03 -17.40 -14.16
N THR A 149 18.41 -18.56 -14.29
CA THR A 149 17.42 -18.87 -15.32
C THR A 149 16.04 -18.37 -14.91
N GLY A 150 15.17 -18.15 -15.89
CA GLY A 150 13.76 -17.82 -15.60
C GLY A 150 13.07 -18.90 -14.77
N ASP A 151 13.44 -20.17 -14.96
CA ASP A 151 12.93 -21.30 -14.19
C ASP A 151 13.33 -21.25 -12.71
N GLU A 152 14.54 -20.79 -12.39
CA GLU A 152 14.99 -20.63 -11.00
C GLU A 152 14.25 -19.48 -10.32
N VAL A 153 14.05 -18.36 -11.03
CA VAL A 153 13.28 -17.21 -10.52
C VAL A 153 11.80 -17.56 -10.31
N ALA A 154 11.20 -18.34 -11.21
CA ALA A 154 9.78 -18.70 -11.16
C ALA A 154 9.43 -19.81 -10.14
N LYS A 155 10.43 -20.53 -9.61
CA LYS A 155 10.24 -21.61 -8.63
C LYS A 155 10.36 -21.14 -7.17
N ASN A 156 10.82 -19.91 -6.94
CA ASN A 156 10.75 -19.26 -5.63
C ASN A 156 9.30 -19.04 -5.23
#